data_AF-A0A1A8LIN5-F1
#
_entry.id   AF-A0A1A8LIN5-F1
#
_cell.length_a   1.000
_cell.length_b   1.000
_cell.length_c   1.000
_cell.angle_alpha   90.00
_cell.angle_beta   90.00
_cell.angle_gamma   90.00
#
_symmetry.space_group_name_H-M   'P 1'
#
loop_
_entity.id
_entity.type
_entity.pdbx_description
1 polymer ?
#
loop_
_entity_poly.entity_id
_entity_poly.type
_entity_poly.pdbx_seq_one_letter_code
_entity_poly.pdbx_strand_id
1 'polypeptide(L)' 'FQLGMGDVAYVYFTIFVEAYAVKKIAIYPFPLFIRVKMTPEQILLLNTIEHLNIYKKMQNILNNFIL' A
#
# COMPACT_ATOMS: atom_id res chain seq x y z
N PHE A 1 0.11 15.32 12.81
CA PHE A 1 -0.94 14.66 13.63
C PHE A 1 -0.23 13.58 14.43
N GLN A 2 -0.29 13.61 15.76
CA GLN A 2 0.39 12.64 16.62
C GLN A 2 -0.68 11.86 17.38
N LEU A 3 -0.78 10.55 17.12
CA LEU A 3 -1.67 9.64 17.84
C LEU A 3 -1.01 9.27 19.17
N GLY A 4 -1.76 9.31 20.27
CA GLY A 4 -1.30 8.88 21.59
C GLY A 4 -1.30 7.36 21.73
N MET A 5 -0.52 6.83 22.68
CA MET A 5 -0.57 5.40 23.02
C MET A 5 -1.99 5.01 23.48
N GLY A 6 -2.57 4.00 22.84
CA GLY A 6 -3.95 3.53 23.11
C GLY A 6 -5.03 4.12 22.20
N ASP A 7 -4.70 5.12 21.37
CA ASP A 7 -5.61 5.61 20.34
C ASP A 7 -5.83 4.54 19.27
N VAL A 8 -6.91 4.65 18.50
CA VAL A 8 -7.11 3.77 17.35
C VAL A 8 -7.53 4.60 16.16
N ALA A 9 -6.83 4.42 15.05
CA ALA A 9 -7.12 5.12 13.81
C ALA A 9 -7.65 4.17 12.75
N TYR A 10 -8.34 4.73 11.77
CA TYR A 10 -8.82 3.98 10.61
C TYR A 10 -7.91 4.28 9.43
N VAL A 11 -7.26 3.24 8.92
CA VAL A 11 -6.45 3.29 7.71
C VAL A 11 -7.30 2.82 6.55
N TYR A 12 -7.24 3.56 5.42
CA TYR A 12 -7.96 3.24 4.20
C TYR A 12 -6.96 2.74 3.16
N PHE A 13 -7.15 1.50 2.71
CA PHE A 13 -6.40 0.93 1.61
C PHE A 13 -7.24 1.00 0.33
N THR A 14 -6.60 1.43 -0.76
CA THR A 14 -7.22 1.43 -2.09
C THR A 14 -6.57 0.32 -2.90
N ILE A 15 -7.37 -0.64 -3.35
CA ILE A 15 -6.92 -1.73 -4.22
C ILE A 15 -7.58 -1.56 -5.58
N PHE A 16 -6.77 -1.51 -6.64
CA PHE A 16 -7.27 -1.55 -8.02
C PHE A 16 -7.37 -3.02 -8.42
N VAL A 17 -8.59 -3.48 -8.68
CA VAL A 17 -8.85 -4.85 -9.10
C VAL A 17 -9.10 -4.88 -10.60
N GLU A 18 -8.28 -5.63 -11.33
CA GLU A 18 -8.54 -5.95 -12.73
C GLU A 18 -9.45 -7.18 -12.78
N ALA A 19 -10.74 -6.96 -13.04
CA ALA A 19 -11.65 -8.06 -13.32
C ALA A 19 -11.42 -8.54 -14.76
N TYR A 20 -10.72 -9.67 -14.92
CA TYR A 20 -10.61 -10.34 -16.21
C TYR A 20 -11.97 -10.91 -16.61
N ALA A 21 -12.74 -10.14 -17.37
CA ALA A 21 -14.00 -10.60 -17.94
C ALA A 21 -13.71 -11.65 -19.03
N VAL A 22 -14.25 -12.85 -18.87
CA VAL A 22 -14.12 -14.02 -19.77
C VAL A 22 -14.60 -13.74 -21.22
N LYS A 23 -15.24 -12.59 -21.47
CA LYS A 23 -15.58 -12.13 -22.83
C LYS A 23 -15.39 -10.61 -22.91
N LYS A 24 -14.52 -10.18 -23.84
CA LYS A 24 -14.30 -8.83 -24.42
C LYS A 24 -15.29 -7.73 -24.01
N ILE A 25 -15.31 -7.34 -22.74
CA ILE A 25 -16.01 -6.15 -22.24
C ILE A 25 -14.94 -5.38 -21.47
N ALA A 26 -14.80 -4.09 -21.81
CA ALA A 26 -13.74 -3.23 -21.32
C ALA A 26 -13.54 -3.39 -19.80
N ILE A 27 -12.29 -3.67 -19.40
CA ILE A 27 -11.90 -3.77 -18.00
C ILE A 27 -11.76 -2.34 -17.49
N TYR A 28 -12.70 -1.91 -16.66
CA TYR A 28 -12.56 -0.65 -15.93
C TYR A 28 -11.87 -0.97 -14.60
N PRO A 29 -10.63 -0.49 -14.36
CA PRO A 29 -10.06 -0.57 -13.04
C PRO A 29 -10.92 0.30 -12.10
N PHE A 30 -11.58 -0.33 -11.14
CA PHE A 30 -12.31 0.40 -10.11
C PHE A 30 -11.56 0.31 -8.78
N PRO A 31 -11.47 1.42 -8.02
CA PRO A 31 -10.86 1.41 -6.70
C PRO A 31 -11.79 0.72 -5.70
N LEU A 32 -11.29 -0.33 -5.03
CA LEU A 32 -11.91 -0.90 -3.85
C LEU A 32 -11.30 -0.27 -2.60
N PHE A 33 -12.13 0.32 -1.74
CA PHE A 33 -11.69 0.93 -0.49
C PHE A 33 -11.91 -0.03 0.68
N ILE A 34 -10.84 -0.39 1.37
CA ILE A 34 -10.89 -1.23 2.57
C ILE A 34 -10.50 -0.38 3.77
N ARG A 35 -11.39 -0.29 4.75
CA ARG A 35 -11.16 0.42 6.01
C ARG A 35 -10.73 -0.57 7.08
N VAL A 36 -9.55 -0.36 7.66
CA VAL A 36 -9.00 -1.20 8.74
C VAL A 36 -8.77 -0.35 9.97
N LYS A 37 -9.22 -0.84 11.12
CA LYS A 37 -8.95 -0.23 12.43
C LYS A 37 -7.58 -0.70 12.90
N MET A 38 -6.64 0.23 13.13
CA MET A 38 -5.25 -0.06 13.49
C MET A 38 -4.79 0.78 14.68
N THR A 39 -3.94 0.20 15.52
CA THR A 39 -3.26 0.95 16.59
C THR A 39 -2.08 1.76 16.03
N PRO A 40 -1.57 2.76 16.77
CA PRO A 40 -0.46 3.60 16.32
C PRO A 40 0.81 2.78 16.06
N GLU A 41 1.07 1.74 16.85
CA GLU A 41 2.22 0.84 16.66
C GLU A 41 2.12 0.07 15.33
N GLN A 42 0.91 -0.38 14.98
CA GLN A 42 0.66 -1.07 13.71
C GLN A 42 0.83 -0.12 12.51
N ILE A 43 0.38 1.13 12.63
CA ILE A 43 0.54 2.15 11.59
C ILE A 43 2.02 2.49 11.40
N LEU A 44 2.77 2.64 12.49
CA LEU A 44 4.21 2.91 12.43
C LEU A 44 4.97 1.77 11.74
N LEU A 45 4.61 0.52 12.06
CA LEU A 45 5.20 -0.66 11.43
C LEU A 45 4.89 -0.70 9.92
N LEU A 46 3.65 -0.40 9.53
CA LEU A 46 3.25 -0.34 8.12
C LEU A 46 4.10 0.67 7.34
N ASN A 47 4.23 1.90 7.85
CA ASN A 47 5.07 2.94 7.24
C ASN A 47 6.53 2.48 7.11
N THR A 48 7.06 1.81 8.14
CA THR A 48 8.45 1.31 8.12
C THR A 48 8.65 0.25 7.02
N ILE A 49 7.69 -0.66 6.84
CA ILE A 49 7.72 -1.68 5.79
C ILE A 49 7.66 -1.03 4.40
N GLU A 50 6.78 -0.03 4.20
CA GLU A 50 6.68 0.71 2.94
C GLU A 50 7.99 1.43 2.60
N HIS A 51 8.58 2.15 3.56
CA HIS A 51 9.88 2.81 3.39
C HIS A 51 10.98 1.82 3.01
N LEU A 52 11.01 0.65 3.64
CA LEU A 52 12.01 -0.38 3.35
C LEU A 52 11.84 -0.97 1.95
N ASN A 53 10.60 -1.14 1.48
CA ASN A 53 10.31 -1.57 0.12
C ASN A 53 10.73 -0.52 -0.92
N ILE A 54 10.51 0.77 -0.65
CA ILE A 54 10.97 1.87 -1.50
C ILE A 54 12.50 1.86 -1.60
N TYR A 55 13.18 1.73 -0.46
CA TYR A 55 14.64 1.67 -0.42
C TYR A 55 15.18 0.50 -1.26
N LYS A 56 14.63 -0.72 -1.08
CA LYS A 56 15.01 -1.89 -1.89
C LYS A 56 14.76 -1.68 -3.38
N LYS A 57 13.65 -1.04 -3.74
CA LYS A 57 13.35 -0.73 -5.15
C LYS A 57 14.36 0.26 -5.72
N MET A 58 14.74 1.30 -4.98
CA MET A 58 15.79 2.24 -5.39
C MET A 58 17.15 1.56 -5.53
N GLN A 59 17.50 0.67 -4.59
CA GLN A 59 18.74 -0.11 -4.66
C GLN A 59 18.80 -1.01 -5.89
N ASN A 60 17.71 -1.69 -6.23
CA ASN A 60 17.63 -2.51 -7.45
C ASN A 60 17.73 -1.66 -8.73
N ILE A 61 17.11 -0.47 -8.75
CA ILE A 61 17.24 0.47 -9.86
C ILE A 61 18.70 0.90 -10.02
N LEU A 62 19.37 1.30 -8.93
CA LEU A 62 20.77 1.71 -8.94
C LEU A 62 21.70 0.60 -9.45
N ASN A 63 21.48 -0.63 -9.01
CA ASN A 63 22.26 -1.79 -9.47
C ASN A 63 22.07 -2.07 -10.98
N ASN A 64 20.86 -1.86 -11.51
CA ASN A 64 20.58 -2.01 -12.94
C ASN A 64 21.15 -0.87 -13.80
N PHE A 65 21.44 0.31 -13.22
CA PHE A 65 22.06 1.44 -13.93
C PHE A 65 23.59 1.38 -13.97
N ILE A 66 24.22 0.56 -13.11
CA ILE A 66 25.69 0.41 -13.01
C ILE A 66 26.22 -0.74 -13.89
N LEU A 67 25.34 -1.51 -14.54
CA LEU A 67 25.65 -2.54 -15.55
C LEU A 67 25.41 -2.02 -16.96
#